data_AF-A0AAW0Q3N9-F1
#
_entry.id   AF-A0AAW0Q3N9-F1
#
_cell.length_a   1.000
_cell.length_b   1.000
_cell.length_c   1.000
_cell.angle_alpha   90.00
_cell.angle_beta   90.00
_cell.angle_gamma   90.00
#
_symmetry.space_group_name_H-M   'P 1'
#
loop_
_entity.id
_entity.type
_entity.pdbx_description
1 polymer ?
#
loop_
_entity_poly.entity_id
_entity_poly.type
_entity_poly.pdbx_seq_one_letter_code
_entity_poly.pdbx_strand_id
1 'polypeptide(L)' 'MAQWQALLHLKPDLQSDVRLLYQGKFPLDIRRCLAHWIEQQDWEFAAEDEARARTTFQTILLKLDELERSRSTTATL' A
#
# COMPACT_ATOMS: atom_id res chain seq x y z
N MET A 1 5.31 11.73 7.24
CA MET A 1 4.03 11.00 7.43
C MET A 1 3.55 10.58 6.07
N ALA A 2 2.98 9.39 5.94
CA ALA A 2 2.36 8.96 4.70
C ALA A 2 1.04 9.74 4.47
N GLN A 3 0.73 10.11 3.24
CA GLN A 3 -0.53 10.70 2.80
C GLN A 3 -1.73 9.87 3.29
N TRP A 4 -1.59 8.54 3.35
CA TRP A 4 -2.62 7.67 3.90
C TRP A 4 -3.06 8.06 5.31
N GLN A 5 -2.14 8.48 6.19
CA GLN A 5 -2.54 8.91 7.54
C GLN A 5 -3.38 10.18 7.49
N ALA A 6 -3.10 11.13 6.58
CA ALA A 6 -3.94 12.31 6.42
C ALA A 6 -5.36 11.95 5.95
N LEU A 7 -5.50 10.94 5.09
CA LEU A 7 -6.81 10.47 4.62
C LEU A 7 -7.68 9.88 5.74
N LEU A 8 -7.07 9.26 6.75
CA LEU A 8 -7.79 8.73 7.92
C LEU A 8 -8.39 9.82 8.82
N HIS A 9 -7.93 11.07 8.67
CA HIS A 9 -8.39 12.21 9.47
C HIS A 9 -9.46 13.04 8.73
N LEU A 10 -9.88 12.62 7.53
CA LEU A 10 -10.95 13.27 6.79
C LEU A 10 -12.32 13.02 7.43
N LYS A 11 -13.32 13.79 7.00
CA LYS A 11 -14.73 13.55 7.37
C LYS A 11 -15.17 12.14 6.96
N PRO A 12 -16.09 11.49 7.69
CA PRO A 12 -16.55 10.12 7.40
C PRO A 12 -17.02 9.89 5.96
N ASP A 13 -17.69 10.88 5.36
CA ASP A 13 -18.16 10.81 3.97
C ASP A 13 -16.99 10.70 2.99
N LEU A 14 -15.97 11.56 3.16
CA LEU A 14 -14.76 11.54 2.35
C LEU A 14 -13.93 10.27 2.56
N GLN A 15 -13.92 9.71 3.77
CA GLN A 15 -13.28 8.41 4.00
C GLN A 15 -14.02 7.29 3.26
N SER A 16 -15.35 7.36 3.15
CA SER A 16 -16.15 6.41 2.37
C SER A 16 -15.83 6.53 0.89
N ASP A 17 -15.73 7.75 0.37
CA ASP A 17 -15.34 8.01 -1.01
C ASP A 17 -13.95 7.45 -1.31
N VAL A 18 -12.99 7.66 -0.40
CA VAL A 18 -11.64 7.07 -0.52
C VAL A 18 -11.73 5.55 -0.58
N ARG A 19 -12.54 4.89 0.27
CA ARG A 19 -12.71 3.42 0.22
C ARG A 19 -13.27 2.94 -1.12
N LEU A 20 -14.23 3.68 -1.70
CA LEU A 20 -14.82 3.34 -3.00
C LEU A 20 -13.80 3.39 -4.14
N LEU A 21 -12.80 4.27 -4.08
CA LEU A 21 -11.73 4.31 -5.10
C LEU A 21 -10.95 3.00 -5.22
N TYR A 22 -10.82 2.26 -4.12
CA TYR A 22 -10.06 1.00 -4.05
C TYR A 22 -10.93 -0.24 -4.33
N GLN A 23 -12.26 -0.10 -4.27
CA GLN A 23 -13.18 -1.22 -4.41
C GLN A 23 -13.02 -1.92 -5.76
N GLY A 24 -12.67 -3.21 -5.73
CA GLY A 24 -12.49 -4.04 -6.93
C GLY A 24 -11.22 -3.77 -7.74
N LYS A 25 -10.34 -2.86 -7.29
CA LYS A 25 -9.11 -2.49 -8.02
C LYS A 25 -7.83 -2.87 -7.28
N PHE A 26 -7.70 -2.44 -6.02
CA PHE A 26 -6.49 -2.66 -5.23
C PHE A 26 -6.85 -2.84 -3.76
N PRO A 27 -6.32 -3.87 -3.06
CA PRO A 27 -6.66 -4.12 -1.66
C PRO A 27 -6.29 -2.94 -0.75
N LEU A 28 -7.30 -2.42 -0.04
CA LEU A 28 -7.14 -1.31 0.90
C LEU A 28 -6.13 -1.61 2.01
N ASP A 29 -6.09 -2.87 2.45
CA ASP A 29 -5.16 -3.32 3.49
C ASP A 29 -3.70 -3.22 3.04
N ILE A 30 -3.40 -3.60 1.80
CA ILE A 30 -2.05 -3.43 1.23
C ILE A 30 -1.71 -1.94 1.14
N ARG A 31 -2.66 -1.11 0.65
CA ARG A 31 -2.50 0.35 0.59
C ARG A 31 -2.15 0.95 1.95
N ARG A 32 -2.80 0.47 3.02
CA ARG A 32 -2.61 0.93 4.40
C ARG A 32 -1.29 0.45 4.99
N CYS A 33 -1.03 -0.85 4.94
CA CYS A 33 0.14 -1.46 5.59
C CYS A 33 1.46 -1.00 4.96
N LEU A 34 1.46 -0.78 3.64
CA LEU A 34 2.64 -0.34 2.91
C LEU A 34 2.58 1.15 2.52
N ALA A 35 1.74 1.95 3.19
CA ALA A 35 1.46 3.32 2.76
C ALA A 35 2.71 4.17 2.50
N HIS A 36 3.69 4.11 3.41
CA HIS A 36 4.91 4.91 3.28
C HIS A 36 5.75 4.50 2.06
N TRP A 37 5.88 3.19 1.82
CA TRP A 37 6.65 2.69 0.68
C TRP A 37 5.91 2.94 -0.64
N ILE A 38 4.60 2.68 -0.68
CA ILE A 38 3.77 2.89 -1.88
C ILE A 38 3.86 4.35 -2.35
N GLU A 39 3.81 5.30 -1.43
CA GLU A 39 3.83 6.72 -1.78
C GLU A 39 5.21 7.25 -2.23
N GLN A 40 6.26 6.45 -2.08
CA GLN A 40 7.62 6.81 -2.53
C GLN A 40 7.95 6.28 -3.93
N GLN A 41 7.08 5.47 -4.53
CA GLN A 41 7.34 4.91 -5.85
C GLN A 41 6.95 5.89 -6.96
N ASP A 42 7.73 5.89 -8.03
CA ASP A 42 7.39 6.58 -9.28
C ASP A 42 6.42 5.71 -10.09
N TRP A 43 5.13 5.83 -9.80
CA TRP A 43 4.08 5.02 -10.43
C TRP A 43 3.85 5.40 -11.90
N GLU A 44 4.06 6.66 -12.26
CA GLU A 44 3.93 7.12 -13.65
C GLU A 44 4.97 6.40 -14.51
N PHE A 45 6.23 6.41 -14.06
CA PHE A 45 7.29 5.75 -14.80
C PHE A 45 7.21 4.22 -14.73
N ALA A 46 6.76 3.66 -13.61
CA ALA A 46 6.53 2.22 -13.51
C ALA A 46 5.38 1.74 -14.41
N ALA A 47 4.42 2.60 -14.77
CA ALA A 47 3.33 2.25 -15.67
C ALA A 47 3.75 2.20 -17.14
N GLU A 48 4.82 2.92 -17.52
CA GLU A 48 5.32 2.99 -18.90
C GLU A 48 6.33 1.90 -19.26
N ASP A 49 6.98 1.28 -18.26
CA ASP A 49 8.05 0.28 -18.43
C ASP A 49 7.69 -1.03 -17.73
N GLU A 50 7.46 -2.10 -18.52
CA GLU A 50 7.06 -3.41 -18.00
C GLU A 50 8.11 -4.02 -17.04
N ALA A 51 9.41 -3.83 -17.30
CA ALA A 51 10.45 -4.37 -16.43
C ALA A 51 10.43 -3.68 -15.06
N ARG A 52 10.13 -2.38 -15.04
CA ARG A 52 9.93 -1.61 -13.80
C ARG A 52 8.64 -2.02 -13.11
N ALA A 53 7.52 -2.11 -13.83
CA ALA A 53 6.26 -2.59 -13.29
C ALA A 53 6.45 -3.92 -12.57
N ARG A 54 7.16 -4.87 -13.21
CA ARG A 54 7.48 -6.17 -12.65
C ARG A 54 8.35 -6.07 -11.39
N THR A 55 9.38 -5.24 -11.42
CA THR A 55 10.29 -5.03 -10.26
C THR A 55 9.55 -4.40 -9.08
N THR A 56 8.72 -3.39 -9.33
CA THR A 56 7.88 -2.73 -8.31
C THR A 56 6.88 -3.73 -7.74
N PHE A 57 6.23 -4.54 -8.56
CA PHE A 57 5.31 -5.58 -8.12
C PHE A 57 6.01 -6.64 -7.26
N GLN A 58 7.17 -7.14 -7.68
CA GLN A 58 7.97 -8.07 -6.88
C GLN A 58 8.37 -7.46 -5.53
N THR A 59 8.69 -6.17 -5.51
CA THR A 59 9.04 -5.47 -4.26
C THR A 59 7.85 -5.35 -3.31
N ILE A 60 6.63 -5.14 -3.82
CA ILE A 60 5.40 -5.19 -3.02
C ILE A 60 5.27 -6.55 -2.34
N LEU A 61 5.44 -7.64 -3.09
CA LEU A 61 5.32 -9.00 -2.56
C LEU A 61 6.35 -9.27 -1.47
N LEU A 62 7.61 -8.87 -1.68
CA LEU A 62 8.67 -9.01 -0.68
C LEU A 62 8.37 -8.22 0.60
N LYS A 63 7.85 -6.99 0.47
CA LYS A 63 7.47 -6.15 1.62
C LYS A 63 6.30 -6.74 2.41
N LEU A 64 5.33 -7.36 1.73
CA LEU A 64 4.23 -8.07 2.39
C LEU A 64 4.73 -9.30 3.15
N ASP A 65 5.63 -10.07 2.54
CA ASP A 65 6.25 -11.24 3.17
C ASP A 65 7.10 -10.86 4.40
N GLU A 66 7.88 -9.77 4.31
CA GLU A 66 8.61 -9.18 5.45
C GLU A 66 7.66 -8.76 6.59
N LEU A 67 6.54 -8.12 6.25
CA LEU A 67 5.53 -7.72 7.22
C LEU A 67 4.91 -8.94 7.93
N GLU A 68 4.51 -9.98 7.20
CA GLU A 68 3.93 -11.18 7.78
C GLU A 68 4.91 -11.94 8.68
N ARG A 69 6.20 -12.01 8.30
CA ARG A 69 7.24 -12.58 9.16
C ARG A 69 7.39 -11.79 10.47
N SER A 70 7.47 -10.46 10.39
CA SER A 70 7.66 -9.62 11.58
C SER A 70 6.49 -9.74 12.58
N ARG A 71 5.25 -9.86 12.07
CA ARG A 71 4.03 -10.07 12.88
C ARG A 71 4.02 -11.44 13.55
N SER A 72 4.52 -12.47 12.86
CA SER A 72 4.65 -13.82 13.42
C SER A 72 5.68 -13.90 14.56
N THR A 73 6.77 -13.13 14.46
CA THR A 73 7.79 -13.06 15.52
C THR A 73 7.30 -12.34 16.78
N THR A 74 6.42 -11.33 16.65
CA THR A 74 5.87 -10.60 17.80
C THR A 74 4.81 -11.38 18.57
N ALA A 75 4.19 -12.39 17.96
CA ALA A 75 3.16 -13.22 18.61
C ALA A 75 3.73 -14.33 19.51
N THR A 76 5.06 -14.53 19.51
CA THR A 76 5.75 -15.62 20.24
C THR A 76 6.52 -15.13 21.48
N LEU A 77 6.43 -13.83 21.82
CA LEU A 77 7.00 -13.21 23.02
C LEU A 77 5.89 -12.71 23.94
#